data_AF-A0A963JBY4-F1
#
_entry.id   AF-A0A963JBY4-F1
#
_cell.length_a   1.000
_cell.length_b   1.000
_cell.length_c   1.000
_cell.angle_alpha   90.00
_cell.angle_beta   90.00
_cell.angle_gamma   90.00
#
_symmetry.space_group_name_H-M   'P 1'
#
loop_
_entity.id
_entity.type
_entity.pdbx_description
1 polymer ?
#
loop_
_entity_poly.entity_id
_entity_poly.type
_entity_poly.pdbx_seq_one_letter_code
_entity_poly.pdbx_strand_id
1 'polypeptide(L)'
;CCRDDYGAGSAVVSAWAGIHYFASRHGFSAPGEGGGDEGGVLTWPEGNGWLARQLAAPLRQAGQLHTAQSVLAITELPGGVQVDAFNHTSGQVERWQAERCVVALPVFIAARVVQSPPDFLRAAAGQLAWAPWLVTNLAISGPLTDRPGAAPAWDNVLYQDGAAGGLGYVDAGHQRLDPRAAVTLPTVLTYYQALGDVPDARAQLARQPWQHWAEAAIAALSLPHPDLRERVERAEVTRYGHAMAIPRPGGLKILSQIGIQRLSVGRKQLLNGEQQRALPTPATARLAFAHADWSGYSVFEEAFTRGHGAGLWASG
;
A
#
# COMPACT_ATOMS: atom_id res chain seq x y z
N CYS A 1 9.25 -2.10 -12.84
CA CYS A 1 7.81 -2.14 -12.57
C CYS A 1 7.41 -3.35 -11.73
N CYS A 2 7.41 -4.59 -12.25
CA CYS A 2 6.71 -5.70 -11.58
C CYS A 2 6.98 -5.89 -10.07
N ARG A 3 8.25 -6.06 -9.65
CA ARG A 3 8.55 -6.28 -8.23
C ARG A 3 8.31 -5.05 -7.36
N ASP A 4 8.61 -3.87 -7.90
CA ASP A 4 8.48 -2.61 -7.18
C ASP A 4 7.00 -2.22 -6.97
N ASP A 5 6.21 -2.35 -8.03
CA ASP A 5 4.79 -1.96 -8.01
C ASP A 5 3.87 -3.07 -7.45
N TYR A 6 4.23 -4.35 -7.61
CA TYR A 6 3.34 -5.47 -7.23
C TYR A 6 3.95 -6.45 -6.25
N GLY A 7 5.22 -6.29 -5.87
CA GLY A 7 5.91 -7.18 -4.95
C GLY A 7 6.27 -8.56 -5.52
N ALA A 8 6.07 -8.80 -6.83
CA ALA A 8 6.35 -10.07 -7.49
C ALA A 8 6.92 -9.88 -8.91
N GLY A 9 7.60 -10.90 -9.42
CA GLY A 9 8.28 -10.88 -10.71
C GLY A 9 7.33 -10.98 -11.91
N SER A 10 7.85 -10.67 -13.10
CA SER A 10 7.09 -10.71 -14.36
C SER A 10 6.57 -12.09 -14.75
N ALA A 11 7.13 -13.17 -14.19
CA ALA A 11 6.62 -14.53 -14.37
C ALA A 11 5.30 -14.78 -13.62
N VAL A 12 4.99 -13.98 -12.59
CA VAL A 12 3.80 -14.10 -11.74
C VAL A 12 2.77 -13.02 -12.06
N VAL A 13 3.24 -11.81 -12.35
CA VAL A 13 2.41 -10.65 -12.64
C VAL A 13 1.78 -10.75 -14.03
N SER A 14 0.48 -10.44 -14.13
CA SER A 14 -0.24 -10.39 -15.40
C SER A 14 0.35 -9.34 -16.33
N ALA A 15 0.58 -9.72 -17.60
CA ALA A 15 0.97 -8.78 -18.64
C ALA A 15 -0.02 -7.62 -18.79
N TRP A 16 -1.32 -7.86 -18.57
CA TRP A 16 -2.33 -6.80 -18.59
C TRP A 16 -2.13 -5.76 -17.49
N ALA A 17 -1.67 -6.17 -16.30
CA ALA A 17 -1.32 -5.25 -15.23
C ALA A 17 -0.12 -4.36 -15.64
N GLY A 18 0.89 -4.96 -16.28
CA GLY A 18 2.02 -4.21 -16.83
C GLY A 18 1.61 -3.20 -17.91
N ILE A 19 0.70 -3.57 -18.83
CA ILE A 19 0.16 -2.65 -19.85
C ILE A 19 -0.65 -1.54 -19.20
N HIS A 20 -1.52 -1.86 -18.24
CA HIS A 20 -2.28 -0.86 -17.50
C HIS A 20 -1.36 0.13 -16.80
N TYR A 21 -0.36 -0.36 -16.06
CA TYR A 21 0.66 0.48 -15.42
C TYR A 21 1.32 1.42 -16.43
N PHE A 22 1.78 0.88 -17.56
CA PHE A 22 2.43 1.66 -18.61
C PHE A 22 1.50 2.74 -19.20
N ALA A 23 0.27 2.38 -19.52
CA ALA A 23 -0.70 3.29 -20.13
C ALA A 23 -1.23 4.37 -19.16
N SER A 24 -1.19 4.11 -17.86
CA SER A 24 -1.68 5.03 -16.82
C SER A 24 -0.60 5.96 -16.26
N ARG A 25 0.68 5.74 -16.56
CA ARG A 25 1.77 6.56 -16.01
C ARG A 25 1.91 7.86 -16.80
N HIS A 26 1.89 8.98 -16.08
CA HIS A 26 2.26 10.28 -16.66
C HIS A 26 3.78 10.35 -16.91
N GLY A 27 4.21 11.11 -17.92
CA GLY A 27 5.63 11.32 -18.24
C GLY A 27 6.24 10.35 -19.25
N PHE A 28 5.52 9.32 -19.69
CA PHE A 28 5.99 8.45 -20.77
C PHE A 28 5.49 8.93 -22.13
N SER A 29 6.37 9.57 -22.90
CA SER A 29 6.14 9.85 -24.32
C SER A 29 6.65 8.67 -25.16
N ALA A 30 5.99 8.38 -26.29
CA ALA A 30 6.52 7.40 -27.24
C ALA A 30 7.93 7.82 -27.71
N PRO A 31 8.84 6.89 -28.03
CA PRO A 31 10.17 7.24 -28.54
C PRO A 31 10.07 8.22 -29.72
N GLY A 32 10.60 9.44 -29.56
CA GLY A 32 10.55 10.51 -30.57
C GLY A 32 9.56 11.64 -30.28
N GLU A 33 8.68 11.50 -29.29
CA GLU A 33 7.87 12.59 -28.76
C GLU A 33 8.55 13.15 -27.51
N GLY A 34 8.81 14.47 -27.48
CA GLY A 34 9.49 15.11 -26.36
C GLY A 34 8.82 14.80 -25.02
N GLY A 35 9.62 14.54 -23.99
CA GLY A 35 9.13 14.29 -22.64
C GLY A 35 8.44 15.53 -22.09
N GLY A 36 7.18 15.37 -21.67
CA GLY A 36 6.48 16.40 -20.89
C GLY A 36 7.11 16.53 -19.49
N ASP A 37 6.88 17.68 -18.86
CA ASP A 37 7.36 18.02 -17.51
C ASP A 37 7.00 16.90 -16.51
N GLU A 38 8.00 16.20 -15.99
CA GLU A 38 7.82 15.20 -14.94
C GLU A 38 7.48 15.94 -13.65
N GLY A 39 6.19 16.05 -13.34
CA GLY A 39 5.75 16.63 -12.07
C GLY A 39 6.50 15.97 -10.91
N GLY A 40 7.22 16.78 -10.13
CA GLY A 40 8.03 16.28 -9.02
C GLY A 40 7.17 15.52 -8.01
N VAL A 41 7.59 14.32 -7.63
CA VAL A 41 7.01 13.61 -6.49
C VAL A 41 7.37 14.42 -5.25
N LEU A 42 6.38 14.92 -4.52
CA LEU A 42 6.56 15.67 -3.28
C LEU A 42 5.89 14.93 -2.12
N THR A 43 6.52 14.93 -0.94
CA THR A 43 5.88 14.52 0.31
C THR A 43 6.09 15.59 1.38
N TRP A 44 5.33 15.51 2.48
CA TRP A 44 5.52 16.38 3.63
C TRP A 44 6.80 16.01 4.38
N PRO A 45 7.43 16.95 5.13
CA PRO A 45 8.59 16.64 5.96
C PRO A 45 8.37 15.47 6.94
N GLU A 46 7.14 15.30 7.43
CA GLU A 46 6.76 14.19 8.31
C GLU A 46 6.28 12.93 7.55
N GLY A 47 6.45 12.92 6.24
CA GLY A 47 6.02 11.88 5.30
C GLY A 47 4.49 11.74 5.18
N ASN A 48 4.06 10.67 4.50
CA ASN A 48 2.63 10.36 4.30
C ASN A 48 1.85 10.13 5.61
N GLY A 49 2.55 9.89 6.72
CA GLY A 49 1.95 9.82 8.05
C GLY A 49 1.27 11.14 8.47
N TRP A 50 1.73 12.28 7.95
CA TRP A 50 1.06 13.57 8.15
C TRP A 50 -0.37 13.55 7.60
N LEU A 51 -0.54 13.11 6.36
CA LEU A 51 -1.84 13.06 5.69
C LEU A 51 -2.82 12.15 6.45
N ALA A 52 -2.38 10.96 6.85
CA ALA A 52 -3.19 10.05 7.65
C ALA A 52 -3.62 10.67 8.99
N ARG A 53 -2.73 11.44 9.65
CA ARG A 53 -3.07 12.16 10.88
C ARG A 53 -4.13 13.24 10.64
N GLN A 54 -4.00 14.02 9.56
CA GLN A 54 -4.96 15.06 9.21
C GLN A 54 -6.35 14.48 8.90
N LEU A 55 -6.42 13.40 8.12
CA LEU A 55 -7.68 12.72 7.80
C LEU A 55 -8.38 12.16 9.05
N ALA A 56 -7.61 11.67 10.03
CA ALA A 56 -8.15 11.11 11.26
C ALA A 56 -8.51 12.16 12.32
N ALA A 57 -7.93 13.38 12.27
CA ALA A 57 -8.13 14.42 13.27
C ALA A 57 -9.60 14.81 13.52
N PRO A 58 -10.44 15.12 12.50
CA PRO A 58 -11.84 15.48 12.75
C PRO A 58 -12.65 14.32 13.34
N LEU A 59 -12.37 13.07 12.93
CA LEU A 59 -13.01 11.88 13.48
C LEU A 59 -12.65 11.67 14.95
N ARG A 60 -11.39 11.92 15.33
CA ARG A 60 -10.97 11.88 16.75
C ARG A 60 -11.66 12.96 17.57
N GLN A 61 -11.70 14.21 17.07
CA GLN A 61 -12.33 15.34 17.77
C GLN A 61 -13.83 15.11 17.98
N ALA A 62 -14.50 14.50 17.00
CA ALA A 62 -15.91 14.13 17.09
C ALA A 62 -16.18 12.85 17.91
N GLY A 63 -15.14 12.18 18.43
CA GLY A 63 -15.28 10.91 19.16
C GLY A 63 -15.73 9.73 18.28
N GLN A 64 -15.54 9.81 16.97
CA GLN A 64 -15.98 8.83 15.97
C GLN A 64 -14.86 7.86 15.52
N LEU A 65 -13.61 8.09 15.93
CA LEU A 65 -12.50 7.17 15.66
C LEU A 65 -12.24 6.26 16.86
N HIS A 66 -12.56 4.98 16.72
CA HIS A 66 -12.30 3.95 17.72
C HIS A 66 -11.09 3.11 17.31
N THR A 67 -9.95 3.33 17.98
CA THR A 67 -8.73 2.52 17.81
C THR A 67 -8.69 1.37 18.82
N ALA A 68 -7.75 0.43 18.65
CA ALA A 68 -7.67 -0.77 19.48
C ALA A 68 -8.98 -1.59 19.49
N GLN A 69 -9.63 -1.65 18.32
CA GLN A 69 -10.84 -2.42 18.06
C GLN A 69 -10.56 -3.43 16.94
N SER A 70 -10.79 -4.71 17.18
CA SER A 70 -10.71 -5.75 16.14
C SER A 70 -12.09 -6.28 15.82
N VAL A 71 -12.54 -6.07 14.59
CA VAL A 71 -13.80 -6.64 14.10
C VAL A 71 -13.69 -8.18 14.09
N LEU A 72 -14.64 -8.82 14.76
CA LEU A 72 -14.77 -10.27 14.85
C LEU A 72 -15.79 -10.80 13.83
N ALA A 73 -16.93 -10.11 13.71
CA ALA A 73 -18.01 -10.51 12.82
C ALA A 73 -18.77 -9.30 12.27
N ILE A 74 -19.23 -9.39 11.03
CA ILE A 74 -20.13 -8.44 10.37
C ILE A 74 -21.33 -9.22 9.84
N THR A 75 -22.52 -8.94 10.34
CA THR A 75 -23.76 -9.62 9.94
C THR A 75 -24.70 -8.62 9.29
N GLU A 76 -25.01 -8.83 8.02
CA GLU A 76 -26.06 -8.08 7.33
C GLU A 76 -27.42 -8.69 7.67
N LEU A 77 -28.32 -7.86 8.20
CA LEU A 77 -29.68 -8.22 8.62
C LEU A 77 -30.71 -7.44 7.78
N PRO A 78 -31.98 -7.88 7.75
CA PRO A 78 -33.03 -7.14 7.05
C PRO A 78 -33.15 -5.67 7.49
N GLY A 79 -32.95 -5.40 8.79
CA GLY A 79 -33.07 -4.07 9.40
C GLY A 79 -31.79 -3.25 9.51
N GLY A 80 -30.62 -3.76 9.10
CA GLY A 80 -29.35 -3.07 9.31
C GLY A 80 -28.16 -4.01 9.26
N VAL A 81 -27.04 -3.57 9.83
CA VAL A 81 -25.79 -4.31 9.95
C VAL A 81 -25.41 -4.35 11.42
N GLN A 82 -25.02 -5.54 11.89
CA GLN A 82 -24.40 -5.74 13.19
C GLN A 82 -22.91 -5.98 13.02
N VAL A 83 -22.08 -5.29 13.81
CA VAL A 83 -20.63 -5.47 13.84
C VAL A 83 -20.21 -5.80 15.26
N ASP A 84 -19.69 -7.01 15.46
CA ASP A 84 -19.08 -7.42 16.72
C ASP A 84 -17.58 -7.09 16.67
N ALA A 85 -17.10 -6.33 17.65
CA ALA A 85 -15.71 -5.93 17.75
C ALA A 85 -15.15 -6.22 19.14
N PHE A 86 -13.92 -6.72 19.21
CA PHE A 86 -13.18 -6.86 20.45
C PHE A 86 -12.43 -5.56 20.76
N ASN A 87 -12.76 -4.95 21.89
CA ASN A 87 -12.10 -3.79 22.42
C ASN A 87 -10.90 -4.23 23.25
N HIS A 88 -9.69 -4.00 22.74
CA HIS A 88 -8.44 -4.43 23.40
C HIS A 88 -8.15 -3.65 24.68
N THR A 89 -8.75 -2.46 24.87
CA THR A 89 -8.59 -1.65 26.08
C THR A 89 -9.46 -2.17 27.22
N SER A 90 -10.73 -2.49 26.95
CA SER A 90 -11.67 -2.98 27.97
C SER A 90 -11.63 -4.52 28.12
N GLY A 91 -11.08 -5.23 27.14
CA GLY A 91 -11.11 -6.69 27.07
C GLY A 91 -12.50 -7.27 26.80
N GLN A 92 -13.43 -6.46 26.30
CA GLN A 92 -14.82 -6.85 26.07
C GLN A 92 -15.15 -6.93 24.58
N VAL A 93 -16.16 -7.73 24.25
CA VAL A 93 -16.80 -7.71 22.93
C VAL A 93 -17.94 -6.70 22.96
N GLU A 94 -17.92 -5.78 22.01
CA GLU A 94 -18.94 -4.76 21.81
C GLU A 94 -19.69 -5.05 20.51
N ARG A 95 -21.02 -4.84 20.52
CA ARG A 95 -21.86 -4.94 19.33
C ARG A 95 -22.32 -3.57 18.88
N TRP A 96 -21.96 -3.23 17.65
CA TRP A 96 -22.35 -2.01 16.97
C TRP A 96 -23.50 -2.30 16.01
N GLN A 97 -24.43 -1.35 15.89
CA GLN A 97 -25.56 -1.42 14.97
C GLN A 97 -25.55 -0.20 14.07
N ALA A 98 -25.71 -0.43 12.76
CA ALA A 98 -25.77 0.63 11.77
C ALA A 98 -26.78 0.27 10.69
N GLU A 99 -27.33 1.25 9.98
CA GLU A 99 -28.22 0.97 8.83
C GLU A 99 -27.45 0.40 7.64
N ARG A 100 -26.20 0.86 7.48
CA ARG A 100 -25.25 0.50 6.42
C ARG A 100 -23.83 0.46 6.98
N CYS A 101 -22.95 -0.31 6.35
CA CYS A 101 -21.56 -0.44 6.77
C CYS A 101 -20.61 -0.40 5.56
N VAL A 102 -19.54 0.38 5.68
CA VAL A 102 -18.42 0.37 4.73
C VAL A 102 -17.31 -0.53 5.28
N VAL A 103 -16.99 -1.59 4.53
CA VAL A 103 -15.95 -2.56 4.86
C VAL A 103 -14.67 -2.20 4.10
N ALA A 104 -13.77 -1.48 4.78
CA ALA A 104 -12.46 -1.07 4.24
C ALA A 104 -11.32 -2.03 4.64
N LEU A 105 -11.64 -3.27 5.00
CA LEU A 105 -10.67 -4.31 5.36
C LEU A 105 -10.02 -4.93 4.10
N PRO A 106 -8.78 -5.44 4.18
CA PRO A 106 -8.23 -6.31 3.14
C PRO A 106 -9.21 -7.43 2.80
N VAL A 107 -9.31 -7.80 1.52
CA VAL A 107 -10.39 -8.66 1.01
C VAL A 107 -10.40 -10.03 1.71
N PHE A 108 -9.23 -10.60 1.98
CA PHE A 108 -9.12 -11.88 2.68
C PHE A 108 -9.52 -11.80 4.17
N ILE A 109 -9.44 -10.62 4.79
CA ILE A 109 -9.94 -10.40 6.15
C ILE A 109 -11.46 -10.21 6.09
N ALA A 110 -11.95 -9.37 5.17
CA ALA A 110 -13.38 -9.14 4.97
C ALA A 110 -14.14 -10.46 4.75
N ALA A 111 -13.60 -11.35 3.90
CA ALA A 111 -14.21 -12.66 3.63
C ALA A 111 -14.28 -13.61 4.84
N ARG A 112 -13.52 -13.34 5.91
CA ARG A 112 -13.56 -14.13 7.16
C ARG A 112 -14.51 -13.56 8.20
N VAL A 113 -14.61 -12.23 8.28
CA VAL A 113 -15.41 -11.57 9.31
C VAL A 113 -16.86 -11.35 8.86
N VAL A 114 -17.11 -11.17 7.56
CA VAL A 114 -18.48 -11.06 7.04
C VAL A 114 -19.16 -12.43 7.13
N GLN A 115 -20.27 -12.50 7.87
CA GLN A 115 -21.09 -13.70 7.99
C GLN A 115 -21.83 -13.95 6.68
N SER A 116 -21.83 -15.20 6.21
CA SER A 116 -22.38 -15.58 4.91
C SER A 116 -21.89 -14.67 3.77
N PRO A 117 -20.55 -14.54 3.58
CA PRO A 117 -19.97 -13.53 2.70
C PRO A 117 -20.50 -13.68 1.26
N PRO A 118 -20.89 -12.60 0.56
CA PRO A 118 -21.46 -12.72 -0.78
C PRO A 118 -20.48 -13.39 -1.76
N ASP A 119 -21.01 -13.98 -2.84
CA ASP A 119 -20.21 -14.75 -3.81
C ASP A 119 -19.04 -13.95 -4.38
N PHE A 120 -19.25 -12.66 -4.69
CA PHE A 120 -18.19 -11.81 -5.21
C PHE A 120 -17.04 -11.61 -4.21
N LEU A 121 -17.34 -11.55 -2.91
CA LEU A 121 -16.32 -11.41 -1.87
C LEU A 121 -15.52 -12.70 -1.72
N ARG A 122 -16.19 -13.86 -1.74
CA ARG A 122 -15.53 -15.18 -1.73
C ARG A 122 -14.65 -15.37 -2.96
N ALA A 123 -15.16 -15.02 -4.14
CA ALA A 123 -14.43 -15.12 -5.40
C ALA A 123 -13.17 -14.24 -5.40
N ALA A 124 -13.27 -12.98 -4.96
CA ALA A 124 -12.13 -12.08 -4.87
C ALA A 124 -11.08 -12.58 -3.87
N ALA A 125 -11.50 -13.02 -2.67
CA ALA A 125 -10.59 -13.54 -1.65
C ALA A 125 -9.86 -14.82 -2.07
N GLY A 126 -10.49 -15.68 -2.88
CA GLY A 126 -9.87 -16.89 -3.41
C GLY A 126 -8.88 -16.67 -4.56
N GLN A 127 -8.91 -15.49 -5.19
CA GLN A 127 -8.12 -15.17 -6.39
C GLN A 127 -6.96 -14.22 -6.12
N LEU A 128 -7.16 -13.28 -5.19
CA LEU A 128 -6.11 -12.35 -4.82
C LEU A 128 -4.97 -13.07 -4.10
N ALA A 129 -3.76 -12.64 -4.40
CA ALA A 129 -2.54 -12.99 -3.68
C ALA A 129 -1.90 -11.69 -3.19
N TRP A 130 -1.13 -11.79 -2.10
CA TRP A 130 -0.46 -10.63 -1.53
C TRP A 130 1.03 -10.90 -1.36
N ALA A 131 1.86 -9.95 -1.79
CA ALA A 131 3.29 -10.01 -1.62
C ALA A 131 3.67 -9.64 -0.17
N PRO A 132 4.48 -10.47 0.51
CA PRO A 132 5.18 -10.05 1.71
C PRO A 132 6.24 -9.01 1.34
N TRP A 133 6.44 -8.04 2.21
CA TRP A 133 7.34 -6.93 1.99
C TRP A 133 8.10 -6.58 3.25
N LEU A 134 9.33 -6.15 3.08
CA LEU A 134 10.21 -5.71 4.14
C LEU A 134 10.75 -4.32 3.82
N VAL A 135 10.74 -3.45 4.81
CA VAL A 135 11.36 -2.12 4.75
C VAL A 135 12.39 -2.02 5.86
N THR A 136 13.63 -1.74 5.49
CA THR A 136 14.72 -1.51 6.45
C THR A 136 15.19 -0.07 6.34
N ASN A 137 14.93 0.73 7.37
CA ASN A 137 15.43 2.10 7.49
C ASN A 137 16.77 2.07 8.20
N LEU A 138 17.80 2.64 7.59
CA LEU A 138 19.13 2.78 8.15
C LEU A 138 19.41 4.26 8.38
N ALA A 139 19.44 4.69 9.64
CA ALA A 139 19.90 6.02 10.00
C ALA A 139 21.42 6.04 9.94
N ILE A 140 21.97 6.95 9.13
CA ILE A 140 23.41 7.11 8.93
C ILE A 140 23.86 8.48 9.43
N SER A 141 25.03 8.50 10.08
CA SER A 141 25.62 9.68 10.71
C SER A 141 26.05 10.79 9.73
N GLY A 142 26.09 10.49 8.44
CA GLY A 142 26.44 11.41 7.37
C GLY A 142 26.39 10.71 6.02
N PRO A 143 26.63 11.45 4.92
CA PRO A 143 26.60 10.89 3.57
C PRO A 143 27.65 9.79 3.40
N LEU A 144 27.31 8.82 2.55
CA LEU A 144 28.23 7.76 2.13
C LEU A 144 29.26 8.30 1.15
N THR A 145 30.40 7.63 1.08
CA THR A 145 31.49 8.00 0.16
C THR A 145 31.02 7.89 -1.28
N ASP A 146 30.95 9.02 -1.98
CA ASP A 146 30.62 9.08 -3.40
C ASP A 146 31.77 8.50 -4.26
N ARG A 147 31.42 7.87 -5.37
CA ARG A 147 32.37 7.20 -6.27
C ARG A 147 32.25 7.79 -7.68
N PRO A 148 33.33 7.79 -8.47
CA PRO A 148 33.26 8.24 -9.86
C PRO A 148 32.14 7.52 -10.63
N GLY A 149 31.22 8.28 -11.23
CA GLY A 149 30.04 7.74 -11.88
C GLY A 149 28.90 8.73 -11.96
N ALA A 150 27.67 8.22 -12.05
CA ALA A 150 26.47 9.03 -11.92
C ALA A 150 26.35 9.55 -10.48
N ALA A 151 25.83 10.77 -10.32
CA ALA A 151 25.55 11.32 -9.00
C ALA A 151 24.53 10.46 -8.25
N PRO A 152 24.57 10.43 -6.90
CA PRO A 152 23.57 9.75 -6.09
C PRO A 152 22.14 10.16 -6.49
N ALA A 153 21.32 9.17 -6.85
CA ALA A 153 19.93 9.39 -7.20
C ALA A 153 19.05 9.37 -5.93
N TRP A 154 17.82 9.86 -6.06
CA TRP A 154 16.81 9.63 -5.03
C TRP A 154 16.58 8.15 -4.78
N ASP A 155 16.41 7.38 -5.86
CA ASP A 155 16.19 5.94 -5.89
C ASP A 155 17.38 5.23 -6.55
N ASN A 156 17.95 4.25 -5.85
CA ASN A 156 19.19 3.60 -6.23
C ASN A 156 18.97 2.08 -6.26
N VAL A 157 18.99 1.51 -7.47
CA VAL A 157 18.82 0.08 -7.69
C VAL A 157 20.17 -0.63 -7.76
N LEU A 158 20.31 -1.71 -7.00
CA LEU A 158 21.52 -2.51 -6.94
C LEU A 158 21.56 -3.52 -8.10
N TYR A 159 22.61 -3.47 -8.91
CA TYR A 159 22.88 -4.56 -9.85
C TYR A 159 23.30 -5.81 -9.08
N GLN A 160 22.66 -6.94 -9.36
CA GLN A 160 22.91 -8.23 -8.67
C GLN A 160 22.81 -8.10 -7.15
N ASP A 161 21.71 -7.51 -6.66
CA ASP A 161 21.43 -7.41 -5.24
C ASP A 161 21.56 -8.78 -4.55
N GLY A 162 22.38 -8.83 -3.49
CA GLY A 162 22.67 -10.03 -2.73
C GLY A 162 21.53 -10.46 -1.81
N ALA A 163 20.57 -9.59 -1.51
CA ALA A 163 19.40 -9.94 -0.73
C ALA A 163 18.24 -10.39 -1.62
N ALA A 164 17.58 -11.48 -1.22
CA ALA A 164 16.43 -11.99 -1.93
C ALA A 164 15.31 -10.94 -2.00
N GLY A 165 14.81 -10.69 -3.21
CA GLY A 165 13.76 -9.71 -3.46
C GLY A 165 14.20 -8.26 -3.32
N GLY A 166 15.50 -7.97 -3.20
CA GLY A 166 16.03 -6.62 -3.09
C GLY A 166 15.64 -5.72 -4.25
N LEU A 167 15.23 -4.50 -3.93
CA LEU A 167 14.85 -3.46 -4.89
C LEU A 167 15.82 -2.28 -4.91
N GLY A 168 16.80 -2.27 -4.00
CA GLY A 168 17.63 -1.11 -3.75
C GLY A 168 17.07 -0.22 -2.63
N TYR A 169 17.51 1.04 -2.62
CA TYR A 169 17.20 1.97 -1.54
C TYR A 169 16.92 3.37 -2.04
N VAL A 170 16.11 4.10 -1.26
CA VAL A 170 15.93 5.54 -1.42
C VAL A 170 16.65 6.33 -0.34
N ASP A 171 17.16 7.51 -0.70
CA ASP A 171 17.66 8.50 0.26
C ASP A 171 16.53 9.44 0.67
N ALA A 172 16.09 9.34 1.93
CA ALA A 172 15.02 10.18 2.48
C ALA A 172 15.40 11.68 2.53
N GLY A 173 16.69 12.00 2.45
CA GLY A 173 17.21 13.36 2.44
C GLY A 173 17.13 14.05 1.07
N HIS A 174 16.76 13.34 -0.01
CA HIS A 174 16.84 13.86 -1.39
C HIS A 174 15.94 15.08 -1.65
N GLN A 175 14.81 15.20 -0.95
CA GLN A 175 13.89 16.35 -1.09
C GLN A 175 14.25 17.55 -0.21
N ARG A 176 15.41 17.54 0.46
CA ARG A 176 15.87 18.70 1.26
C ARG A 176 16.15 19.89 0.35
N LEU A 177 15.63 21.04 0.75
CA LEU A 177 15.79 22.29 0.00
C LEU A 177 17.20 22.90 0.12
N ASP A 178 17.96 22.54 1.16
CA ASP A 178 19.36 22.95 1.31
C ASP A 178 20.27 21.97 0.56
N PRO A 179 20.90 22.37 -0.56
CA PRO A 179 21.76 21.47 -1.33
C PRO A 179 23.00 21.01 -0.55
N ARG A 180 23.44 21.77 0.47
CA ARG A 180 24.57 21.37 1.32
C ARG A 180 24.19 20.23 2.25
N ALA A 181 22.91 20.09 2.58
CA ALA A 181 22.44 19.06 3.49
C ALA A 181 22.67 17.64 2.94
N ALA A 182 22.57 17.46 1.62
CA ALA A 182 22.79 16.17 0.97
C ALA A 182 24.22 15.63 1.14
N VAL A 183 25.19 16.52 1.40
CA VAL A 183 26.62 16.17 1.50
C VAL A 183 27.22 16.46 2.88
N THR A 184 26.42 16.84 3.87
CA THR A 184 26.93 17.17 5.21
C THR A 184 26.09 16.66 6.37
N LEU A 185 24.80 16.39 6.16
CA LEU A 185 23.90 16.05 7.26
C LEU A 185 23.62 14.54 7.33
N PRO A 186 23.28 14.03 8.53
CA PRO A 186 22.69 12.70 8.68
C PRO A 186 21.46 12.52 7.79
N THR A 187 21.23 11.30 7.33
CA THR A 187 20.05 10.92 6.54
C THR A 187 19.58 9.51 6.88
N VAL A 188 18.46 9.10 6.29
CA VAL A 188 17.93 7.74 6.38
C VAL A 188 17.94 7.13 4.99
N LEU A 189 18.59 5.98 4.85
CA LEU A 189 18.49 5.13 3.68
C LEU A 189 17.39 4.11 3.92
N THR A 190 16.38 4.09 3.05
CA THR A 190 15.27 3.13 3.14
C THR A 190 15.45 2.06 2.10
N TYR A 191 15.81 0.85 2.54
CA TYR A 191 16.01 -0.32 1.70
C TYR A 191 14.73 -1.17 1.62
N TYR A 192 14.37 -1.61 0.41
CA TYR A 192 13.14 -2.36 0.17
C TYR A 192 13.42 -3.78 -0.31
N GLN A 193 12.66 -4.74 0.20
CA GLN A 193 12.61 -6.11 -0.35
C GLN A 193 11.17 -6.53 -0.67
N ALA A 194 10.94 -6.81 -1.94
CA ALA A 194 9.73 -7.43 -2.48
C ALA A 194 9.86 -8.95 -2.46
N LEU A 195 9.20 -9.60 -1.50
CA LEU A 195 9.37 -11.03 -1.23
C LEU A 195 8.25 -11.90 -1.80
N GLY A 196 7.44 -11.39 -2.74
CA GLY A 196 6.31 -12.14 -3.33
C GLY A 196 6.73 -13.35 -4.16
N ASP A 197 7.96 -13.36 -4.68
CA ASP A 197 8.55 -14.51 -5.40
C ASP A 197 9.32 -15.46 -4.47
N VAL A 198 9.52 -15.08 -3.21
CA VAL A 198 10.38 -15.83 -2.28
C VAL A 198 9.53 -16.89 -1.57
N PRO A 199 9.88 -18.18 -1.68
CA PRO A 199 9.14 -19.26 -1.02
C PRO A 199 9.04 -19.03 0.50
N ASP A 200 7.85 -19.26 1.05
CA ASP A 200 7.56 -19.12 2.49
C ASP A 200 7.90 -17.74 3.11
N ALA A 201 8.11 -16.70 2.31
CA ALA A 201 8.59 -15.40 2.79
C ALA A 201 7.74 -14.81 3.91
N ARG A 202 6.41 -14.95 3.84
CA ARG A 202 5.51 -14.49 4.91
C ARG A 202 5.81 -15.19 6.25
N ALA A 203 6.04 -16.51 6.22
CA ALA A 203 6.38 -17.28 7.42
C ALA A 203 7.81 -16.97 7.89
N GLN A 204 8.72 -16.65 6.97
CA GLN A 204 10.06 -16.16 7.32
C GLN A 204 9.99 -14.81 8.02
N LEU A 205 9.23 -13.83 7.50
CA LEU A 205 9.01 -12.52 8.14
C LEU A 205 8.49 -12.66 9.57
N ALA A 206 7.57 -13.60 9.81
CA ALA A 206 6.99 -13.81 11.13
C ALA A 206 7.97 -14.45 12.12
N ARG A 207 8.85 -15.35 11.66
CA ARG A 207 9.72 -16.17 12.53
C ARG A 207 11.13 -15.61 12.71
N GLN A 208 11.71 -15.05 11.66
CA GLN A 208 13.08 -14.55 11.71
C GLN A 208 13.15 -13.30 12.60
N PRO A 209 14.20 -13.18 13.43
CA PRO A 209 14.41 -11.99 14.25
C PRO A 209 14.74 -10.78 13.36
N TRP A 210 14.50 -9.56 13.85
CA TRP A 210 14.70 -8.36 13.03
C TRP A 210 16.16 -8.19 12.58
N GLN A 211 17.14 -8.67 13.37
CA GLN A 211 18.56 -8.61 13.06
C GLN A 211 18.91 -9.36 11.77
N HIS A 212 18.23 -10.48 11.50
CA HIS A 212 18.42 -11.24 10.27
C HIS A 212 18.19 -10.36 9.03
N TRP A 213 17.11 -9.56 9.07
CA TRP A 213 16.71 -8.67 8.00
C TRP A 213 17.58 -7.41 7.91
N ALA A 214 17.93 -6.82 9.07
CA ALA A 214 18.81 -5.66 9.12
C ALA A 214 20.22 -5.99 8.57
N GLU A 215 20.82 -7.12 8.96
CA GLU A 215 22.13 -7.53 8.45
C GLU A 215 22.10 -7.87 6.97
N ALA A 216 21.01 -8.44 6.46
CA ALA A 216 20.87 -8.69 5.02
C ALA A 216 20.86 -7.37 4.22
N ALA A 217 20.11 -6.36 4.69
CA ALA A 217 20.08 -5.04 4.08
C ALA A 217 21.45 -4.33 4.15
N ILE A 218 22.09 -4.33 5.32
CA ILE A 218 23.42 -3.73 5.50
C ILE A 218 24.45 -4.44 4.62
N ALA A 219 24.43 -5.77 4.56
CA ALA A 219 25.35 -6.54 3.72
C ALA A 219 25.15 -6.24 2.23
N ALA A 220 23.90 -6.18 1.75
CA ALA A 220 23.58 -5.83 0.37
C ALA A 220 24.09 -4.42 0.02
N LEU A 221 23.82 -3.43 0.88
CA LEU A 221 24.22 -2.05 0.66
C LEU A 221 25.72 -1.79 0.90
N SER A 222 26.41 -2.64 1.66
CA SER A 222 27.86 -2.53 1.87
C SER A 222 28.67 -2.85 0.61
N LEU A 223 28.10 -3.55 -0.37
CA LEU A 223 28.77 -3.86 -1.64
C LEU A 223 29.11 -2.59 -2.43
N PRO A 224 28.14 -1.71 -2.77
CA PRO A 224 28.44 -0.42 -3.39
C PRO A 224 28.99 0.61 -2.40
N HIS A 225 28.67 0.50 -1.10
CA HIS A 225 29.06 1.47 -0.06
C HIS A 225 29.82 0.82 1.11
N PRO A 226 31.12 0.54 0.98
CA PRO A 226 31.88 -0.16 2.02
C PRO A 226 31.97 0.57 3.37
N ASP A 227 31.83 1.90 3.36
CA ASP A 227 31.81 2.73 4.57
C ASP A 227 30.45 2.73 5.29
N LEU A 228 29.42 2.09 4.74
CA LEU A 228 28.08 2.05 5.33
C LEU A 228 28.09 1.53 6.78
N ARG A 229 28.79 0.42 7.04
CA ARG A 229 28.81 -0.20 8.37
C ARG A 229 29.37 0.72 9.45
N GLU A 230 30.29 1.62 9.09
CA GLU A 230 30.87 2.61 9.99
C GLU A 230 29.93 3.80 10.23
N ARG A 231 28.95 4.00 9.33
CA ARG A 231 28.02 5.14 9.32
C ARG A 231 26.67 4.84 9.95
N VAL A 232 26.22 3.57 9.94
CA VAL A 232 24.91 3.18 10.48
C VAL A 232 24.90 3.31 12.00
N GLU A 233 24.02 4.17 12.50
CA GLU A 233 23.79 4.36 13.94
C GLU A 233 22.57 3.61 14.45
N ARG A 234 21.57 3.40 13.57
CA ARG A 234 20.31 2.72 13.91
C ARG A 234 19.73 2.03 12.68
N ALA A 235 19.19 0.84 12.91
CA ALA A 235 18.39 0.12 11.93
C ALA A 235 16.97 -0.08 12.47
N GLU A 236 15.95 0.21 11.65
CA GLU A 236 14.55 -0.12 11.95
C GLU A 236 13.97 -0.99 10.85
N VAL A 237 13.33 -2.09 11.26
CA VAL A 237 12.79 -3.08 10.34
C VAL A 237 11.28 -3.13 10.47
N THR A 238 10.58 -2.83 9.38
CA THR A 238 9.13 -2.98 9.29
C THR A 238 8.77 -4.15 8.38
N ARG A 239 7.88 -5.01 8.88
CA ARG A 239 7.48 -6.25 8.22
C ARG A 239 6.01 -6.18 7.81
N TYR A 240 5.75 -6.40 6.54
CA TYR A 240 4.39 -6.45 5.99
C TYR A 240 4.12 -7.84 5.43
N GLY A 241 3.25 -8.61 6.07
CA GLY A 241 2.94 -9.98 5.61
C GLY A 241 2.10 -10.03 4.33
N HIS A 242 1.41 -8.94 3.99
CA HIS A 242 0.45 -8.83 2.89
C HIS A 242 0.44 -7.39 2.33
N ALA A 243 1.60 -6.88 1.91
CA ALA A 243 1.77 -5.46 1.58
C ALA A 243 1.05 -5.07 0.28
N MET A 244 1.32 -5.83 -0.79
CA MET A 244 0.90 -5.50 -2.15
C MET A 244 -0.01 -6.59 -2.69
N ALA A 245 -1.16 -6.24 -3.24
CA ALA A 245 -1.94 -7.17 -4.05
C ALA A 245 -1.16 -7.51 -5.32
N ILE A 246 -1.04 -8.81 -5.63
CA ILE A 246 -0.35 -9.31 -6.83
C ILE A 246 -1.41 -9.58 -7.91
N PRO A 247 -1.45 -8.80 -9.00
CA PRO A 247 -2.41 -9.02 -10.09
C PRO A 247 -1.94 -10.18 -10.96
N ARG A 248 -2.27 -11.41 -10.55
CA ARG A 248 -1.99 -12.62 -11.32
C ARG A 248 -2.86 -12.69 -12.59
N PRO A 249 -2.44 -13.44 -13.63
CA PRO A 249 -3.27 -13.72 -14.79
C PRO A 249 -4.68 -14.17 -14.39
N GLY A 250 -5.72 -13.54 -14.97
CA GLY A 250 -7.12 -13.80 -14.64
C GLY A 250 -7.70 -13.00 -13.47
N GLY A 251 -6.88 -12.50 -12.55
CA GLY A 251 -7.35 -11.75 -11.36
C GLY A 251 -8.09 -10.47 -11.72
N LEU A 252 -7.51 -9.64 -12.60
CA LEU A 252 -8.14 -8.39 -13.04
C LEU A 252 -9.45 -8.62 -13.81
N LYS A 253 -9.58 -9.73 -14.54
CA LYS A 253 -10.84 -10.10 -15.21
C LYS A 253 -11.95 -10.30 -14.18
N ILE A 254 -11.67 -11.03 -13.10
CA ILE A 254 -12.64 -11.29 -12.03
C ILE A 254 -13.03 -9.98 -11.33
N LEU A 255 -12.04 -9.16 -10.94
CA LEU A 255 -12.30 -7.87 -10.29
C LEU A 255 -13.13 -6.92 -11.17
N SER A 256 -12.84 -6.87 -12.47
CA SER A 256 -13.61 -6.05 -13.42
C SER A 256 -15.07 -6.49 -13.54
N GLN A 257 -15.35 -7.79 -13.47
CA GLN A 257 -16.70 -8.33 -13.56
C GLN A 257 -17.52 -8.01 -12.30
N ILE A 258 -16.86 -7.99 -11.13
CA ILE A 258 -17.49 -7.63 -9.85
C ILE A 258 -17.92 -6.16 -9.87
N GLY A 259 -17.08 -5.26 -10.38
CA GLY A 259 -17.44 -3.85 -10.52
C GLY A 259 -18.63 -3.61 -11.47
N ILE A 260 -18.82 -4.45 -12.49
CA ILE A 260 -19.89 -4.26 -13.48
C ILE A 260 -21.27 -4.69 -12.95
N GLN A 261 -21.35 -5.43 -11.84
CA GLN A 261 -22.63 -5.81 -11.20
C GLN A 261 -23.26 -4.57 -10.52
N ARG A 262 -24.03 -3.82 -11.31
CA ARG A 262 -24.64 -2.53 -10.98
C ARG A 262 -25.55 -2.58 -9.74
N LEU A 263 -25.28 -1.68 -8.78
CA LEU A 263 -26.33 -0.89 -8.15
C LEU A 263 -26.23 0.53 -8.74
N SER A 264 -27.31 0.99 -9.36
CA SER A 264 -27.40 2.32 -9.99
C SER A 264 -27.26 3.42 -8.94
N VAL A 265 -26.06 3.99 -8.78
CA VAL A 265 -25.87 5.20 -7.98
C VAL A 265 -25.72 6.39 -8.93
N GLY A 266 -26.55 7.41 -8.73
CA GLY A 266 -26.56 8.64 -9.53
C GLY A 266 -25.25 9.44 -9.45
N ARG A 267 -25.08 10.39 -10.37
CA ARG A 267 -23.94 11.33 -10.38
C ARG A 267 -23.97 12.19 -9.11
N LYS A 268 -22.83 12.40 -8.46
CA LYS A 268 -22.67 13.35 -7.34
C LYS A 268 -21.56 14.35 -7.66
N GLN A 269 -21.78 15.60 -7.28
CA GLN A 269 -20.88 16.74 -7.54
C GLN A 269 -19.78 16.78 -6.48
N LEU A 270 -18.52 16.94 -6.92
CA LEU A 270 -17.37 17.11 -6.03
C LEU A 270 -17.20 18.59 -5.63
N LEU A 271 -16.51 18.82 -4.51
CA LEU A 271 -15.92 20.12 -4.19
C LEU A 271 -14.99 20.48 -5.36
N ASN A 272 -15.26 21.60 -6.04
CA ASN A 272 -14.64 22.08 -7.30
C ASN A 272 -15.43 21.82 -8.60
N GLY A 273 -16.64 21.26 -8.53
CA GLY A 273 -17.51 21.17 -9.71
C GLY A 273 -17.19 20.03 -10.68
N GLU A 274 -16.19 19.20 -10.37
CA GLU A 274 -15.95 17.95 -11.10
C GLU A 274 -17.13 16.98 -10.93
N GLN A 275 -17.67 16.51 -12.06
CA GLN A 275 -18.71 15.49 -12.09
C GLN A 275 -18.08 14.14 -12.37
N GLN A 276 -17.89 13.32 -11.32
CA GLN A 276 -17.43 11.95 -11.51
C GLN A 276 -18.62 11.01 -11.71
N ARG A 277 -18.52 10.11 -12.69
CA ARG A 277 -19.41 8.94 -12.78
C ARG A 277 -19.25 8.13 -11.50
N ALA A 278 -20.37 7.70 -10.90
CA ALA A 278 -20.33 6.84 -9.73
C ALA A 278 -19.44 5.63 -10.01
N LEU A 279 -18.42 5.46 -9.17
CA LEU A 279 -17.50 4.34 -9.29
C LEU A 279 -18.27 3.05 -9.02
N PRO A 280 -18.03 2.00 -9.80
CA PRO A 280 -18.55 0.68 -9.50
C PRO A 280 -17.98 0.19 -8.17
N THR A 281 -18.76 0.34 -7.10
CA THR A 281 -18.42 -0.09 -5.73
C THR A 281 -19.00 -1.48 -5.49
N PRO A 282 -18.17 -2.51 -5.19
CA PRO A 282 -18.69 -3.81 -4.79
C PRO A 282 -19.55 -3.66 -3.53
N ALA A 283 -20.80 -4.10 -3.59
CA ALA A 283 -21.75 -3.86 -2.52
C ALA A 283 -22.86 -4.92 -2.47
N THR A 284 -23.50 -5.03 -1.31
CA THR A 284 -24.79 -5.67 -1.10
C THR A 284 -25.85 -4.59 -0.87
N ALA A 285 -26.99 -4.92 -0.25
CA ALA A 285 -28.01 -3.94 0.09
C ALA A 285 -27.50 -2.95 1.16
N ARG A 286 -26.70 -3.41 2.13
CA ARG A 286 -26.26 -2.64 3.30
C ARG A 286 -24.75 -2.68 3.56
N LEU A 287 -23.98 -3.42 2.76
CA LEU A 287 -22.52 -3.42 2.83
C LEU A 287 -21.91 -2.84 1.56
N ALA A 288 -20.91 -1.96 1.68
CA ALA A 288 -20.05 -1.56 0.58
C ALA A 288 -18.58 -1.83 0.91
N PHE A 289 -17.80 -2.24 -0.08
CA PHE A 289 -16.40 -2.65 0.12
C PHE A 289 -15.42 -1.65 -0.53
N ALA A 290 -14.39 -1.25 0.20
CA ALA A 290 -13.63 -0.03 -0.14
C ALA A 290 -12.09 -0.14 -0.08
N HIS A 291 -11.52 -1.31 0.20
CA HIS A 291 -10.05 -1.48 0.24
C HIS A 291 -9.41 -1.43 -1.17
N ALA A 292 -8.13 -1.04 -1.26
CA ALA A 292 -7.41 -1.00 -2.55
C ALA A 292 -7.28 -2.37 -3.24
N ASP A 293 -7.38 -3.46 -2.48
CA ASP A 293 -7.45 -4.84 -2.99
C ASP A 293 -8.49 -5.02 -4.11
N TRP A 294 -9.61 -4.26 -4.06
CA TRP A 294 -10.66 -4.31 -5.07
C TRP A 294 -10.24 -3.75 -6.44
N SER A 295 -9.12 -3.03 -6.49
CA SER A 295 -8.47 -2.59 -7.71
C SER A 295 -7.37 -3.55 -8.17
N GLY A 296 -7.02 -4.57 -7.38
CA GLY A 296 -5.92 -5.49 -7.67
C GLY A 296 -4.56 -4.82 -7.65
N TYR A 297 -4.47 -3.63 -7.05
CA TYR A 297 -3.29 -2.79 -6.98
C TYR A 297 -3.29 -1.96 -5.69
N SER A 298 -2.14 -1.83 -5.04
CA SER A 298 -2.02 -1.31 -3.68
C SER A 298 -1.39 0.09 -3.66
N VAL A 299 -2.10 1.08 -4.22
CA VAL A 299 -1.66 2.48 -4.21
C VAL A 299 -2.65 3.38 -3.47
N PHE A 300 -2.15 4.52 -3.00
CA PHE A 300 -2.90 5.47 -2.19
C PHE A 300 -4.13 6.00 -2.94
N GLU A 301 -3.99 6.30 -4.22
CA GLU A 301 -5.03 6.84 -5.09
C GLU A 301 -6.19 5.87 -5.20
N GLU A 302 -5.92 4.57 -5.38
CA GLU A 302 -6.95 3.54 -5.42
C GLU A 302 -7.67 3.41 -4.08
N ALA A 303 -6.94 3.43 -2.96
CA ALA A 303 -7.54 3.41 -1.63
C ALA A 303 -8.46 4.63 -1.41
N PHE A 304 -8.00 5.81 -1.81
CA PHE A 304 -8.76 7.06 -1.72
C PHE A 304 -10.04 7.00 -2.57
N THR A 305 -9.89 6.66 -3.86
CA THR A 305 -10.99 6.60 -4.82
C THR A 305 -12.05 5.58 -4.40
N ARG A 306 -11.65 4.40 -3.93
CA ARG A 306 -12.57 3.37 -3.41
C ARG A 306 -13.26 3.81 -2.12
N GLY A 307 -12.50 4.38 -1.17
CA GLY A 307 -13.03 4.93 0.08
C GLY A 307 -14.06 6.02 -0.16
N HIS A 308 -13.76 6.96 -1.05
CA HIS A 308 -14.66 8.04 -1.42
C HIS A 308 -15.95 7.51 -2.07
N GLY A 309 -15.83 6.59 -3.03
CA GLY A 309 -16.97 5.97 -3.69
C GLY A 309 -17.90 5.24 -2.70
N ALA A 310 -17.35 4.50 -1.74
CA ALA A 310 -18.14 3.83 -0.70
C ALA A 310 -18.79 4.81 0.29
N GLY A 311 -18.12 5.92 0.63
CA GLY A 311 -18.71 7.00 1.43
C GLY A 311 -19.89 7.68 0.74
N LEU A 312 -19.78 7.93 -0.58
CA LEU A 312 -20.88 8.44 -1.38
C LEU A 312 -22.06 7.46 -1.46
N TRP A 313 -21.78 6.15 -1.52
CA TRP A 313 -22.81 5.12 -1.46
C TRP A 313 -23.50 5.08 -0.09
N ALA A 314 -22.75 5.17 1.01
CA ALA A 314 -23.31 5.10 2.37
C ALA A 314 -24.19 6.32 2.73
N SER A 315 -23.91 7.48 2.13
CA SER A 315 -24.61 8.75 2.37
C SER A 315 -25.87 8.97 1.51
N GLY A 316 -26.10 8.16 0.47
CA GLY A 316 -27.28 8.29 -0.41
C GLY A 316 -28.35 7.28 -0.05
#